data_AF-A0A7Y4FHS9-F1
#
_entry.id   AF-A0A7Y4FHS9-F1
#
_cell.length_a   1.000
_cell.length_b   1.000
_cell.length_c   1.000
_cell.angle_alpha   90.00
_cell.angle_beta   90.00
_cell.angle_gamma   90.00
#
_symmetry.space_group_name_H-M   'P 1'
#
loop_
_entity.id
_entity.type
_entity.pdbx_description
1 polymer ?
#
loop_
_entity_poly.entity_id
_entity_poly.type
_entity_poly.pdbx_seq_one_letter_code
_entity_poly.pdbx_strand_id
1 'polypeptide(L)'
;MNKNIEKDFVIGGSIDKALSGNYELNMFSVLGEAWKHTIRHFLSFSPAIIALLAVQLVIFYLALKLQIGDPALILQMFDNPELIEQGIFEAIFVANFSYEVISAPIYAGVSLMAMSHSAGLMSKPQHILKGLQFTVPVIIATLFSLVLQGIGGMLIPLLSMYLSVAFSNSILLICEKKISPIQSLWISFRAVNKKLFPIIGLYTIMMVLLFVAAISYGFLLVVVLPLFFHMKGIIYRNMFGITLKIIAPDVDNTADRFNNHSDNDDSNDDDDNDSDDNNDSTDEPVEKDKSDKGSQIFNA
;
A
#
# COMPACT_ATOMS: atom_id res chain seq x y z
N MET A 1 -33.23 -9.67 9.13
CA MET A 1 -32.62 -8.84 8.07
C MET A 1 -31.74 -7.83 8.80
N ASN A 2 -30.44 -8.14 8.99
CA ASN A 2 -29.54 -7.34 9.83
C ASN A 2 -29.22 -6.01 9.17
N LYS A 3 -29.53 -4.90 9.85
CA LYS A 3 -29.09 -3.56 9.45
C LYS A 3 -27.74 -3.29 10.12
N ASN A 4 -26.64 -3.68 9.47
CA ASN A 4 -25.33 -3.20 9.86
C ASN A 4 -25.30 -1.67 9.67
N ILE A 5 -24.99 -0.91 10.72
CA ILE A 5 -24.83 0.55 10.65
C ILE A 5 -23.44 0.81 10.07
N GLU A 6 -23.33 0.92 8.76
CA GLU A 6 -22.10 1.34 8.07
C GLU A 6 -21.88 2.84 8.31
N LYS A 7 -20.78 3.21 8.99
CA LYS A 7 -20.31 4.60 9.08
C LYS A 7 -18.94 4.72 8.40
N ASP A 8 -18.89 5.57 7.39
CA ASP A 8 -17.66 5.91 6.67
C ASP A 8 -16.96 7.08 7.37
N PHE A 9 -15.66 6.93 7.65
CA PHE A 9 -14.82 7.97 8.21
C PHE A 9 -13.71 8.34 7.22
N VAL A 10 -13.55 9.62 6.88
CA VAL A 10 -12.52 10.09 5.96
C VAL A 10 -11.38 10.73 6.74
N ILE A 11 -10.17 10.22 6.58
CA ILE A 11 -8.95 10.77 7.18
C ILE A 11 -8.17 11.56 6.13
N GLY A 12 -7.88 12.84 6.43
CA GLY A 12 -7.02 13.68 5.61
C GLY A 12 -7.78 14.55 4.60
N GLY A 13 -7.38 14.45 3.33
CA GLY A 13 -7.91 15.25 2.23
C GLY A 13 -9.27 14.79 1.68
N SER A 14 -9.59 15.27 0.48
CA SER A 14 -10.71 14.82 -0.37
C SER A 14 -10.38 15.14 -1.82
N ILE A 15 -11.08 14.55 -2.79
CA ILE A 15 -10.90 14.88 -4.20
C ILE A 15 -11.07 16.40 -4.43
N ASP A 16 -12.08 17.02 -3.84
CA ASP A 16 -12.33 18.46 -3.98
C ASP A 16 -11.22 19.31 -3.36
N LYS A 17 -10.68 18.92 -2.20
CA LYS A 17 -9.53 19.59 -1.58
C LYS A 17 -8.28 19.45 -2.45
N ALA A 18 -8.03 18.27 -3.01
CA ALA A 18 -6.91 18.02 -3.91
C ALA A 18 -7.00 18.89 -5.18
N LEU A 19 -8.19 18.97 -5.79
CA LEU A 19 -8.43 19.73 -7.02
C LEU A 19 -8.49 21.23 -6.80
N SER A 20 -8.84 21.71 -5.60
CA SER A 20 -8.77 23.13 -5.24
C SER A 20 -7.37 23.56 -4.79
N GLY A 21 -6.51 22.63 -4.37
CA GLY A 21 -5.19 22.93 -3.79
C GLY A 21 -5.24 23.20 -2.28
N ASN A 22 -6.40 23.01 -1.66
CA ASN A 22 -6.65 23.22 -0.23
C ASN A 22 -6.20 22.00 0.60
N TYR A 23 -4.95 21.59 0.43
CA TYR A 23 -4.29 20.55 1.21
C TYR A 23 -2.91 21.01 1.63
N GLU A 24 -2.46 20.71 2.84
CA GLU A 24 -1.11 21.03 3.29
C GLU A 24 -0.15 19.89 2.97
N LEU A 25 1.04 20.26 2.47
CA LEU A 25 2.06 19.28 2.10
C LEU A 25 3.44 19.85 2.45
N ASN A 26 3.90 19.52 3.65
CA ASN A 26 5.23 19.85 4.12
C ASN A 26 6.16 18.64 3.89
N MET A 27 7.26 18.85 3.17
CA MET A 27 8.14 17.76 2.76
C MET A 27 8.78 17.05 3.97
N PHE A 28 9.23 17.79 4.97
CA PHE A 28 9.89 17.23 6.15
C PHE A 28 8.91 16.42 7.01
N SER A 29 7.68 16.91 7.18
CA SER A 29 6.67 16.16 7.93
C SER A 29 6.29 14.87 7.20
N VAL A 30 6.12 14.92 5.88
CA VAL A 30 5.81 13.74 5.06
C VAL A 30 6.94 12.71 5.13
N LEU A 31 8.19 13.13 4.97
CA LEU A 31 9.34 12.21 5.05
C LEU A 31 9.54 11.63 6.45
N GLY A 32 9.43 12.46 7.49
CA GLY A 32 9.57 12.02 8.88
C GLY A 32 8.48 11.03 9.28
N GLU A 33 7.24 11.28 8.85
CA GLU A 33 6.13 10.36 9.05
C GLU A 33 6.32 9.06 8.26
N ALA A 34 6.72 9.14 6.99
CA ALA A 34 7.00 7.98 6.16
C ALA A 34 8.08 7.09 6.77
N TRP A 35 9.16 7.70 7.28
CA TRP A 35 10.26 7.01 7.96
C TRP A 35 9.78 6.30 9.24
N LYS A 36 8.94 6.97 10.05
CA LYS A 36 8.34 6.37 11.25
C LYS A 36 7.49 5.15 10.90
N HIS A 37 6.68 5.22 9.84
CA HIS A 37 5.90 4.08 9.38
C HIS A 37 6.79 2.95 8.86
N THR A 38 7.86 3.27 8.12
CA THR A 38 8.84 2.31 7.62
C THR A 38 9.49 1.52 8.73
N ILE A 39 10.01 2.18 9.77
CA ILE A 39 10.63 1.48 10.91
C ILE A 39 9.58 0.64 11.65
N ARG A 40 8.41 1.23 11.94
CA ARG A 40 7.36 0.57 12.75
C ARG A 40 6.81 -0.70 12.08
N HIS A 41 6.65 -0.68 10.76
CA HIS A 41 6.05 -1.79 10.00
C HIS A 41 7.08 -2.56 9.18
N PHE A 42 8.37 -2.39 9.45
CA PHE A 42 9.43 -2.94 8.60
C PHE A 42 9.28 -4.46 8.41
N LEU A 43 9.05 -5.21 9.50
CA LEU A 43 8.93 -6.66 9.46
C LEU A 43 7.64 -7.16 8.80
N SER A 44 6.53 -6.43 8.93
CA SER A 44 5.27 -6.82 8.30
C SER A 44 5.19 -6.40 6.83
N PHE A 45 5.93 -5.35 6.43
CA PHE A 45 5.89 -4.78 5.08
C PHE A 45 7.02 -5.29 4.18
N SER A 46 8.22 -5.55 4.71
CA SER A 46 9.36 -5.99 3.91
C SER A 46 9.12 -7.30 3.13
N PRO A 47 8.36 -8.30 3.60
CA PRO A 47 8.08 -9.49 2.79
C PRO A 47 7.29 -9.14 1.53
N ALA A 48 6.36 -8.17 1.60
CA ALA A 48 5.61 -7.69 0.44
C ALA A 48 6.53 -6.97 -0.57
N ILE A 49 7.50 -6.20 -0.07
CA ILE A 49 8.52 -5.55 -0.93
C ILE A 49 9.45 -6.57 -1.58
N ILE A 50 9.93 -7.56 -0.82
CA ILE A 50 10.79 -8.62 -1.35
C ILE A 50 10.04 -9.43 -2.40
N ALA A 51 8.76 -9.74 -2.16
CA ALA A 51 7.92 -10.42 -3.15
C ALA A 51 7.73 -9.57 -4.42
N LEU A 52 7.45 -8.27 -4.27
CA LEU A 52 7.36 -7.34 -5.40
C LEU A 52 8.67 -7.32 -6.21
N LEU A 53 9.81 -7.15 -5.54
CA LEU A 53 11.14 -7.15 -6.15
C LEU A 53 11.45 -8.46 -6.87
N ALA A 54 11.14 -9.61 -6.26
CA ALA A 54 11.38 -10.91 -6.86
C ALA A 54 10.54 -11.08 -8.14
N VAL A 55 9.25 -10.75 -8.10
CA VAL A 55 8.38 -10.81 -9.28
C VAL A 55 8.89 -9.88 -10.39
N GLN A 56 9.29 -8.67 -10.01
CA GLN A 56 9.83 -7.69 -10.91
C GLN A 56 11.12 -8.15 -11.60
N LEU A 57 12.08 -8.72 -10.85
CA LEU A 57 13.30 -9.28 -11.39
C LEU A 57 13.01 -10.46 -12.33
N VAL A 58 12.05 -11.32 -11.99
CA VAL A 58 11.63 -12.44 -12.84
C VAL A 58 11.03 -11.94 -14.16
N ILE A 59 10.14 -10.95 -14.12
CA ILE A 59 9.53 -10.37 -15.33
C ILE A 59 10.61 -9.74 -16.20
N PHE A 60 11.49 -8.94 -15.60
CA PHE A 60 12.54 -8.24 -16.33
C PHE A 60 13.53 -9.23 -16.98
N TYR A 61 13.98 -10.25 -16.23
CA TYR A 61 14.84 -11.31 -16.75
C TYR A 61 14.17 -12.09 -17.89
N LEU A 62 12.90 -12.47 -17.73
CA LEU A 62 12.17 -13.20 -18.77
C LEU A 62 11.99 -12.35 -20.03
N ALA A 63 11.65 -11.07 -19.88
CA ALA A 63 11.51 -10.16 -21.02
C ALA A 63 12.83 -9.98 -21.78
N LEU A 64 13.95 -9.83 -21.07
CA LEU A 64 15.27 -9.79 -21.71
C LEU A 64 15.62 -11.12 -22.40
N LYS A 65 15.40 -12.24 -21.72
CA LYS A 65 15.66 -13.57 -22.28
C LYS A 65 14.87 -13.81 -23.57
N LEU A 66 13.63 -13.33 -23.63
CA LEU A 66 12.80 -13.45 -24.83
C LEU A 66 13.29 -12.58 -26.00
N GLN A 67 13.94 -11.44 -25.72
CA GLN A 67 14.40 -10.52 -26.76
C GLN A 67 15.81 -10.80 -27.27
N ILE A 68 16.76 -11.04 -26.37
CA ILE A 68 18.19 -11.19 -26.71
C ILE A 68 18.73 -12.59 -26.45
N GLY A 69 17.88 -13.53 -26.00
CA GLY A 69 18.27 -14.92 -25.73
C GLY A 69 19.04 -15.10 -24.42
N ASP A 70 20.26 -14.55 -24.34
CA ASP A 70 21.10 -14.61 -23.15
C ASP A 70 21.24 -13.23 -22.48
N PRO A 71 20.54 -12.98 -21.35
CA PRO A 71 20.68 -11.74 -20.59
C PRO A 71 22.08 -11.46 -20.07
N ALA A 72 22.98 -12.47 -20.00
CA ALA A 72 24.37 -12.26 -19.58
C ALA A 72 25.15 -11.37 -20.56
N LEU A 73 24.68 -11.22 -21.81
CA LEU A 73 25.23 -10.27 -22.77
C LEU A 73 25.22 -8.85 -22.20
N ILE A 74 24.19 -8.48 -21.42
CA ILE A 74 24.12 -7.15 -20.80
C ILE A 74 25.22 -6.94 -19.77
N LEU A 75 25.57 -7.99 -19.03
CA LEU A 75 26.66 -7.91 -18.05
C LEU A 75 28.02 -7.78 -18.77
N GLN A 76 28.21 -8.52 -19.87
CA GLN A 76 29.44 -8.47 -20.67
C GLN A 76 29.68 -7.10 -21.33
N MET A 77 28.63 -6.30 -21.57
CA MET A 77 28.78 -4.93 -22.07
C MET A 77 29.50 -4.00 -21.09
N PHE A 78 29.43 -4.27 -19.79
CA PHE A 78 30.18 -3.47 -18.80
C PHE A 78 31.68 -3.66 -18.93
N ASP A 79 32.10 -4.87 -19.32
CA ASP A 79 33.50 -5.20 -19.55
C ASP A 79 33.96 -4.86 -20.97
N ASN A 80 33.07 -5.03 -21.97
CA ASN A 80 33.35 -4.77 -23.37
C ASN A 80 32.23 -3.94 -24.02
N PRO A 81 32.29 -2.59 -23.92
CA PRO A 81 31.28 -1.70 -24.48
C PRO A 81 31.13 -1.78 -26.02
N GLU A 82 32.06 -2.43 -26.72
CA GLU A 82 31.99 -2.65 -28.17
C GLU A 82 30.96 -3.73 -28.56
N LEU A 83 30.50 -4.54 -27.61
CA LEU A 83 29.47 -5.57 -27.80
C LEU A 83 28.04 -5.00 -27.82
N ILE A 84 27.87 -3.66 -27.79
CA ILE A 84 26.56 -3.01 -27.81
C ILE A 84 25.94 -3.17 -29.20
N GLU A 85 25.15 -4.22 -29.38
CA GLU A 85 24.27 -4.37 -30.55
C GLU A 85 23.11 -3.37 -30.47
N GLN A 86 22.69 -2.84 -31.63
CA GLN A 86 21.60 -1.84 -31.71
C GLN A 86 20.28 -2.32 -31.07
N GLY A 87 20.02 -3.63 -31.05
CA GLY A 87 18.81 -4.22 -30.47
C GLY A 87 18.76 -4.26 -28.94
N ILE A 88 19.88 -4.04 -28.24
CA ILE A 88 19.92 -4.18 -26.78
C ILE A 88 19.14 -3.07 -26.08
N PHE A 89 19.25 -1.83 -26.57
CA PHE A 89 18.48 -0.71 -26.00
C PHE A 89 16.97 -0.93 -26.15
N GLU A 90 16.54 -1.46 -27.30
CA GLU A 90 15.14 -1.84 -27.53
C GLU A 90 14.71 -2.96 -26.58
N ALA A 91 15.55 -3.98 -26.40
CA ALA A 91 15.28 -5.07 -25.46
C ALA A 91 15.14 -4.58 -24.01
N ILE A 92 16.02 -3.68 -23.56
CA ILE A 92 15.94 -3.06 -22.22
C ILE A 92 14.65 -2.23 -22.10
N PHE A 93 14.30 -1.47 -23.13
CA PHE A 93 13.08 -0.68 -23.14
C PHE A 93 11.82 -1.56 -23.05
N VAL A 94 11.75 -2.62 -23.85
CA VAL A 94 10.64 -3.59 -23.82
C VAL A 94 10.60 -4.33 -22.47
N ALA A 95 11.75 -4.66 -21.90
CA ALA A 95 11.82 -5.28 -20.57
C ALA A 95 11.32 -4.33 -19.47
N ASN A 96 11.69 -3.05 -19.50
CA ASN A 96 11.18 -2.05 -18.56
C ASN A 96 9.66 -1.86 -18.70
N PHE A 97 9.17 -1.75 -19.93
CA PHE A 97 7.73 -1.64 -20.19
C PHE A 97 6.96 -2.86 -19.69
N SER A 98 7.46 -4.06 -19.96
CA SER A 98 6.87 -5.32 -19.51
C SER A 98 6.86 -5.42 -17.99
N TYR A 99 7.97 -5.04 -17.35
CA TYR A 99 8.09 -4.93 -15.90
C TYR A 99 7.00 -4.02 -15.32
N GLU A 100 6.80 -2.82 -15.86
CA GLU A 100 5.83 -1.86 -15.31
C GLU A 100 4.39 -2.35 -15.46
N VAL A 101 4.02 -2.84 -16.64
CA VAL A 101 2.65 -3.26 -16.94
C VAL A 101 2.27 -4.53 -16.19
N ILE A 102 3.12 -5.55 -16.22
CA ILE A 102 2.81 -6.87 -15.64
C ILE A 102 2.85 -6.80 -14.11
N SER A 103 3.76 -6.00 -13.53
CA SER A 103 3.84 -5.84 -12.07
C SER A 103 2.83 -4.84 -11.49
N ALA A 104 2.12 -4.08 -12.33
CA ALA A 104 1.21 -3.02 -11.88
C ALA A 104 0.17 -3.46 -10.83
N PRO A 105 -0.49 -4.64 -10.94
CA PRO A 105 -1.45 -5.09 -9.93
C PRO A 105 -0.80 -5.38 -8.57
N ILE A 106 0.42 -5.92 -8.56
CA ILE A 106 1.18 -6.20 -7.34
C ILE A 106 1.66 -4.89 -6.73
N TYR A 107 2.15 -3.97 -7.55
CA TYR A 107 2.49 -2.61 -7.16
C TYR A 107 1.30 -1.88 -6.52
N ALA A 108 0.09 -2.05 -7.07
CA ALA A 108 -1.14 -1.51 -6.50
C ALA A 108 -1.43 -2.11 -5.11
N GLY A 109 -1.24 -3.41 -4.95
CA GLY A 109 -1.35 -4.11 -3.67
C GLY A 109 -0.42 -3.57 -2.59
N VAL A 110 0.86 -3.41 -2.92
CA VAL A 110 1.86 -2.80 -2.03
C VAL A 110 1.49 -1.36 -1.69
N SER A 111 1.03 -0.59 -2.69
CA SER A 111 0.59 0.79 -2.49
C SER A 111 -0.60 0.89 -1.53
N LEU A 112 -1.60 0.01 -1.66
CA LEU A 112 -2.75 -0.07 -0.75
C LEU A 112 -2.33 -0.45 0.67
N MET A 113 -1.39 -1.38 0.80
CA MET A 113 -0.84 -1.81 2.08
C MET A 113 -0.13 -0.64 2.79
N ALA A 114 0.74 0.09 2.08
CA ALA A 114 1.41 1.28 2.62
C ALA A 114 0.43 2.42 2.96
N MET A 115 -0.58 2.65 2.11
CA MET A 115 -1.66 3.61 2.37
C MET A 115 -2.41 3.26 3.66
N SER A 116 -2.69 1.99 3.92
CA SER A 116 -3.37 1.57 5.16
C SER A 116 -2.59 1.89 6.43
N HIS A 117 -1.26 1.77 6.38
CA HIS A 117 -0.40 2.18 7.49
C HIS A 117 -0.51 3.68 7.78
N SER A 118 -0.63 4.52 6.73
CA SER A 118 -0.83 5.97 6.89
C SER A 118 -2.20 6.33 7.49
N ALA A 119 -3.18 5.42 7.43
CA ALA A 119 -4.46 5.53 8.12
C ALA A 119 -4.44 4.92 9.54
N GLY A 120 -3.28 4.46 10.02
CA GLY A 120 -3.13 3.84 11.35
C GLY A 120 -3.55 2.37 11.42
N LEU A 121 -3.83 1.74 10.28
CA LEU A 121 -4.21 0.34 10.22
C LEU A 121 -2.98 -0.57 10.23
N MET A 122 -3.13 -1.79 10.73
CA MET A 122 -2.15 -2.86 10.55
C MET A 122 -2.40 -3.58 9.23
N SER A 123 -1.35 -4.13 8.63
CA SER A 123 -1.49 -4.96 7.44
C SER A 123 -0.73 -6.30 7.57
N LYS A 124 -1.26 -7.32 6.89
CA LYS A 124 -0.62 -8.63 6.75
C LYS A 124 0.00 -8.72 5.34
N PRO A 125 1.14 -9.42 5.14
CA PRO A 125 1.76 -9.56 3.83
C PRO A 125 0.82 -10.03 2.71
N GLN A 126 -0.14 -10.90 3.04
CA GLN A 126 -1.17 -11.40 2.11
C GLN A 126 -2.06 -10.28 1.52
N HIS A 127 -2.13 -9.11 2.16
CA HIS A 127 -2.89 -7.96 1.65
C HIS A 127 -2.33 -7.40 0.34
N ILE A 128 -1.10 -7.73 -0.06
CA ILE A 128 -0.57 -7.40 -1.38
C ILE A 128 -1.48 -7.93 -2.52
N LEU A 129 -2.17 -9.05 -2.30
CA LEU A 129 -3.06 -9.64 -3.30
C LEU A 129 -4.35 -8.84 -3.51
N LYS A 130 -4.68 -7.90 -2.61
CA LYS A 130 -5.84 -7.00 -2.79
C LYS A 130 -5.69 -6.06 -3.97
N GLY A 131 -4.47 -5.84 -4.47
CA GLY A 131 -4.28 -5.12 -5.73
C GLY A 131 -4.81 -5.88 -6.95
N LEU A 132 -4.86 -7.21 -6.89
CA LEU A 132 -5.28 -8.06 -8.00
C LEU A 132 -6.75 -7.88 -8.39
N GLN A 133 -7.62 -7.49 -7.45
CA GLN A 133 -9.02 -7.19 -7.75
C GLN A 133 -9.18 -6.00 -8.72
N PHE A 134 -8.16 -5.14 -8.80
CA PHE A 134 -8.11 -3.98 -9.68
C PHE A 134 -7.17 -4.17 -10.87
N THR A 135 -6.78 -5.42 -11.18
CA THR A 135 -5.80 -5.74 -12.24
C THR A 135 -6.11 -5.04 -13.56
N VAL A 136 -7.32 -5.22 -14.09
CA VAL A 136 -7.72 -4.65 -15.39
C VAL A 136 -7.64 -3.11 -15.39
N PRO A 137 -8.31 -2.37 -14.50
CA PRO A 137 -8.25 -0.91 -14.53
C PRO A 137 -6.85 -0.36 -14.22
N VAL A 138 -6.08 -1.02 -13.34
CA VAL A 138 -4.69 -0.61 -13.04
C VAL A 138 -3.76 -0.81 -14.24
N ILE A 139 -3.86 -1.93 -14.94
CA ILE A 139 -3.07 -2.18 -16.17
C ILE A 139 -3.42 -1.14 -17.22
N ILE A 140 -4.71 -0.86 -17.44
CA ILE A 140 -5.15 0.15 -18.41
C ILE A 140 -4.56 1.53 -18.06
N ALA A 141 -4.66 1.96 -16.80
CA ALA A 141 -4.09 3.24 -16.37
C ALA A 141 -2.58 3.29 -16.53
N THR A 142 -1.89 2.19 -16.22
CA THR A 142 -0.43 2.07 -16.37
C THR A 142 -0.03 2.17 -17.83
N LEU A 143 -0.73 1.50 -18.74
CA LEU A 143 -0.50 1.58 -20.19
C LEU A 143 -0.70 3.02 -20.71
N PHE A 144 -1.80 3.69 -20.35
CA PHE A 144 -2.03 5.08 -20.73
C PHE A 144 -0.94 6.01 -20.18
N SER A 145 -0.58 5.83 -18.91
CA SER A 145 0.49 6.58 -18.25
C SER A 145 1.82 6.42 -18.98
N LEU A 146 2.18 5.18 -19.32
CA LEU A 146 3.42 4.83 -20.03
C LEU A 146 3.47 5.39 -21.45
N VAL A 147 2.37 5.29 -22.20
CA VAL A 147 2.30 5.87 -23.55
C VAL A 147 2.47 7.38 -23.50
N LEU A 148 1.80 8.07 -22.58
CA LEU A 148 1.94 9.51 -22.41
C LEU A 148 3.37 9.91 -21.97
N GLN A 149 3.97 9.16 -21.06
CA GLN A 149 5.37 9.34 -20.65
C GLN A 149 6.33 9.10 -21.83
N GLY A 150 6.11 8.06 -22.63
CA GLY A 150 6.92 7.75 -23.81
C GLY A 150 6.87 8.87 -24.85
N ILE A 151 5.67 9.33 -25.21
CA ILE A 151 5.49 10.48 -26.11
C ILE A 151 6.14 11.73 -25.52
N GLY A 152 5.94 11.98 -24.21
CA GLY A 152 6.55 13.11 -23.52
C GLY A 152 8.07 13.06 -23.56
N GLY A 153 8.66 11.87 -23.35
CA GLY A 153 10.10 11.64 -23.36
C GLY A 153 10.75 11.80 -24.74
N MET A 154 10.02 11.44 -25.81
CA MET A 154 10.46 11.69 -27.19
C MET A 154 10.55 13.19 -27.51
N LEU A 155 9.69 14.02 -26.91
CA LEU A 155 9.75 15.47 -27.06
C LEU A 155 10.85 16.08 -26.17
N ILE A 156 10.78 15.80 -24.86
CA ILE A 156 11.69 16.32 -23.83
C ILE A 156 11.80 15.27 -22.72
N PRO A 157 12.99 14.72 -22.41
CA PRO A 157 13.14 13.70 -21.36
C PRO A 157 12.56 14.11 -19.99
N LEU A 158 12.69 15.39 -19.63
CA LEU A 158 12.14 15.93 -18.39
C LEU A 158 10.60 15.89 -18.34
N LEU A 159 9.92 15.94 -19.49
CA LEU A 159 8.46 15.86 -19.56
C LEU A 159 7.97 14.46 -19.18
N SER A 160 8.68 13.41 -19.58
CA SER A 160 8.40 12.03 -19.13
C SER A 160 8.49 11.91 -17.61
N MET A 161 9.57 12.43 -17.01
CA MET A 161 9.76 12.43 -15.55
C MET A 161 8.65 13.21 -14.84
N TYR A 162 8.27 14.37 -15.36
CA TYR A 162 7.15 15.14 -14.82
C TYR A 162 5.82 14.38 -14.91
N LEU A 163 5.53 13.71 -16.03
CA LEU A 163 4.31 12.92 -16.18
C LEU A 163 4.28 11.73 -15.21
N SER A 164 5.42 11.09 -14.96
CA SER A 164 5.56 10.05 -13.93
C SER A 164 5.12 10.56 -12.54
N VAL A 165 5.59 11.76 -12.16
CA VAL A 165 5.20 12.42 -10.90
C VAL A 165 3.72 12.82 -10.92
N ALA A 166 3.24 13.40 -12.04
CA ALA A 166 1.87 13.86 -12.19
C ALA A 166 0.84 12.73 -12.11
N PHE A 167 1.18 11.53 -12.62
CA PHE A 167 0.31 10.35 -12.59
C PHE A 167 0.52 9.45 -11.37
N SER A 168 1.45 9.81 -10.48
CA SER A 168 1.86 8.95 -9.37
C SER A 168 0.71 8.50 -8.44
N ASN A 169 -0.38 9.27 -8.30
CA ASN A 169 -1.51 8.90 -7.44
C ASN A 169 -2.64 8.12 -8.16
N SER A 170 -2.55 7.94 -9.48
CA SER A 170 -3.60 7.31 -10.29
C SER A 170 -3.97 5.90 -9.81
N ILE A 171 -2.98 5.06 -9.50
CA ILE A 171 -3.22 3.69 -9.04
C ILE A 171 -4.01 3.66 -7.72
N LEU A 172 -3.67 4.51 -6.75
CA LEU A 172 -4.39 4.57 -5.47
C LEU A 172 -5.80 5.13 -5.66
N LEU A 173 -6.00 6.11 -6.55
CA LEU A 173 -7.32 6.63 -6.90
C LEU A 173 -8.23 5.56 -7.51
N ILE A 174 -7.68 4.68 -8.35
CA ILE A 174 -8.44 3.54 -8.92
C ILE A 174 -8.83 2.57 -7.82
N CYS A 175 -7.87 2.17 -6.99
CA CYS A 175 -8.10 1.11 -6.01
C CYS A 175 -8.98 1.55 -4.84
N GLU A 176 -8.86 2.80 -4.37
CA GLU A 176 -9.56 3.26 -3.16
C GLU A 176 -10.79 4.10 -3.48
N LYS A 177 -10.74 4.98 -4.49
CA LYS A 177 -11.91 5.78 -4.91
C LYS A 177 -12.72 5.17 -6.05
N LYS A 178 -12.30 4.02 -6.60
CA LYS A 178 -12.97 3.32 -7.71
C LYS A 178 -13.17 4.21 -8.95
N ILE A 179 -12.25 5.15 -9.16
CA ILE A 179 -12.27 6.07 -10.29
C ILE A 179 -11.79 5.33 -11.54
N SER A 180 -12.41 5.61 -12.69
CA SER A 180 -12.01 4.99 -13.95
C SER A 180 -10.55 5.32 -14.33
N PRO A 181 -9.85 4.46 -15.09
CA PRO A 181 -8.42 4.61 -15.39
C PRO A 181 -8.03 5.99 -15.93
N ILE A 182 -8.70 6.47 -16.97
CA ILE A 182 -8.39 7.75 -17.62
C ILE A 182 -8.69 8.93 -16.67
N GLN A 183 -9.82 8.88 -15.95
CA GLN A 183 -10.17 9.92 -14.99
C GLN A 183 -9.17 9.98 -13.83
N SER A 184 -8.66 8.84 -13.37
CA SER A 184 -7.68 8.79 -12.29
C SER A 184 -6.36 9.49 -12.66
N LEU A 185 -5.90 9.33 -13.91
CA LEU A 185 -4.74 10.02 -14.44
C LEU A 185 -4.99 11.53 -14.50
N TRP A 186 -6.15 11.94 -15.00
CA TRP A 186 -6.52 13.34 -15.09
C TRP A 186 -6.64 14.03 -13.72
N ILE A 187 -7.28 13.36 -12.75
CA ILE A 187 -7.43 13.88 -11.39
C ILE A 187 -6.06 13.97 -10.69
N SER A 188 -5.24 12.93 -10.80
CA SER A 188 -3.87 12.95 -10.27
C SER A 188 -3.07 14.10 -10.86
N PHE A 189 -3.09 14.26 -12.19
CA PHE A 189 -2.41 15.33 -12.89
C PHE A 189 -2.82 16.71 -12.38
N ARG A 190 -4.12 16.99 -12.31
CA ARG A 190 -4.63 18.29 -11.85
C ARG A 190 -4.29 18.57 -10.40
N ALA A 191 -4.41 17.56 -9.53
CA ALA A 191 -4.14 17.72 -8.10
C ALA A 191 -2.65 17.92 -7.81
N VAL A 192 -1.76 17.17 -8.45
CA VAL A 192 -0.30 17.30 -8.30
C VAL A 192 0.16 18.69 -8.74
N ASN A 193 -0.40 19.22 -9.83
CA ASN A 193 -0.06 20.56 -10.32
C ASN A 193 -0.45 21.71 -9.37
N LYS A 194 -1.33 21.47 -8.38
CA LYS A 194 -1.65 22.48 -7.36
C LYS A 194 -0.49 22.74 -6.40
N LYS A 195 0.33 21.73 -6.12
CA LYS A 195 1.53 21.85 -5.28
C LYS A 195 2.70 21.09 -5.89
N LEU A 196 3.05 21.49 -7.11
CA LEU A 196 4.05 20.78 -7.91
C LEU A 196 5.43 20.77 -7.24
N PHE A 197 5.91 21.91 -6.72
CA PHE A 197 7.26 22.01 -6.15
C PHE A 197 7.49 21.09 -4.93
N PRO A 198 6.64 21.07 -3.89
CA PRO A 198 6.80 20.13 -2.80
C PRO A 198 6.74 18.66 -3.24
N ILE A 199 5.88 18.33 -4.20
CA ILE A 199 5.72 16.95 -4.68
C ILE A 199 6.95 16.50 -5.49
N ILE A 200 7.44 17.34 -6.41
CA ILE A 200 8.68 17.06 -7.14
C ILE A 200 9.84 16.90 -6.16
N GLY A 201 9.97 17.79 -5.17
CA GLY A 201 11.04 17.69 -4.16
C GLY A 201 11.06 16.35 -3.43
N LEU A 202 9.89 15.85 -3.01
CA LEU A 202 9.74 14.53 -2.39
C LEU A 202 10.17 13.38 -3.32
N TYR A 203 9.69 13.39 -4.56
CA TYR A 203 10.05 12.34 -5.53
C TYR A 203 11.51 12.42 -5.98
N THR A 204 12.11 13.61 -6.04
CA THR A 204 13.55 13.79 -6.31
C THR A 204 14.39 13.22 -5.16
N ILE A 205 14.03 13.49 -3.91
CA ILE A 205 14.71 12.88 -2.75
C ILE A 205 14.63 11.34 -2.82
N MET A 206 13.45 10.80 -3.13
CA MET A 206 13.30 9.35 -3.30
C MET A 206 14.11 8.80 -4.47
N MET A 207 14.16 9.51 -5.60
CA MET A 207 14.98 9.11 -6.74
C MET A 207 16.46 9.03 -6.36
N VAL A 208 16.99 10.03 -5.64
CA VAL A 208 18.38 10.02 -5.16
C VAL A 208 18.63 8.86 -4.21
N LEU A 209 17.72 8.60 -3.26
CA LEU A 209 17.84 7.47 -2.34
C LEU A 209 17.80 6.11 -3.07
N LEU A 210 16.93 5.96 -4.07
CA LEU A 210 16.86 4.76 -4.90
C LEU A 210 18.13 4.58 -5.73
N PHE A 211 18.71 5.65 -6.24
CA PHE A 211 19.99 5.61 -6.97
C PHE A 211 21.15 5.18 -6.06
N VAL A 212 21.25 5.74 -4.86
CA VAL A 212 22.22 5.30 -3.84
C VAL A 212 22.01 3.83 -3.49
N ALA A 213 20.75 3.40 -3.38
CA ALA A 213 20.44 2.01 -3.08
C ALA A 213 20.82 1.05 -4.21
N ALA A 214 20.66 1.45 -5.47
CA ALA A 214 21.10 0.68 -6.62
C ALA A 214 22.64 0.50 -6.63
N ILE A 215 23.40 1.56 -6.35
CA ILE A 215 24.88 1.50 -6.26
C ILE A 215 25.34 0.61 -5.11
N SER A 216 24.57 0.51 -4.02
CA SER A 216 24.85 -0.40 -2.90
C SER A 216 24.57 -1.89 -3.18
N TYR A 217 24.66 -2.30 -4.45
CA TYR A 217 24.27 -3.62 -4.95
C TYR A 217 22.82 -4.02 -4.59
N GLY A 218 21.95 -3.02 -4.40
CA GLY A 218 20.55 -3.21 -4.03
C GLY A 218 20.30 -3.52 -2.54
N PHE A 219 21.30 -3.61 -1.68
CA PHE A 219 21.10 -3.91 -0.25
C PHE A 219 20.17 -2.87 0.43
N LEU A 220 20.37 -1.58 0.13
CA LEU A 220 19.52 -0.52 0.68
C LEU A 220 18.11 -0.49 0.08
N LEU A 221 17.83 -1.18 -1.04
CA LEU A 221 16.48 -1.17 -1.64
C LEU A 221 15.43 -1.74 -0.69
N VAL A 222 15.83 -2.70 0.15
CA VAL A 222 14.95 -3.31 1.16
C VAL A 222 14.42 -2.27 2.17
N VAL A 223 15.14 -1.16 2.39
CA VAL A 223 14.73 -0.08 3.30
C VAL A 223 14.15 1.12 2.53
N VAL A 224 14.74 1.47 1.38
CA VAL A 224 14.31 2.63 0.58
C VAL A 224 12.95 2.40 -0.10
N LEU A 225 12.65 1.18 -0.57
CA LEU A 225 11.35 0.89 -1.17
C LEU A 225 10.19 0.99 -0.18
N PRO A 226 10.27 0.43 1.05
CA PRO A 226 9.28 0.72 2.08
C PRO A 226 9.05 2.21 2.31
N LEU A 227 10.14 2.99 2.40
CA LEU A 227 10.06 4.43 2.57
C LEU A 227 9.33 5.11 1.41
N PHE A 228 9.64 4.74 0.16
CA PHE A 228 8.98 5.24 -1.03
C PHE A 228 7.46 4.98 -1.00
N PHE A 229 7.04 3.75 -0.71
CA PHE A 229 5.63 3.40 -0.66
C PHE A 229 4.88 4.06 0.50
N HIS A 230 5.48 4.16 1.70
CA HIS A 230 4.86 4.89 2.81
C HIS A 230 4.73 6.38 2.52
N MET A 231 5.77 7.00 1.93
CA MET A 231 5.72 8.40 1.50
C MET A 231 4.56 8.60 0.52
N LYS A 232 4.42 7.73 -0.47
CA LYS A 232 3.31 7.76 -1.44
C LYS A 232 1.95 7.63 -0.76
N GLY A 233 1.80 6.72 0.21
CA GLY A 233 0.58 6.57 1.01
C GLY A 233 0.22 7.84 1.79
N ILE A 234 1.20 8.51 2.39
CA ILE A 234 0.99 9.76 3.15
C ILE A 234 0.64 10.93 2.22
N ILE A 235 1.33 11.06 1.08
CA ILE A 235 1.00 12.07 0.06
C ILE A 235 -0.47 11.87 -0.37
N TYR A 236 -0.85 10.63 -0.67
CA TYR A 236 -2.22 10.31 -1.07
C TYR A 236 -3.24 10.67 0.02
N ARG A 237 -2.99 10.28 1.28
CA ARG A 237 -3.85 10.64 2.43
C ARG A 237 -4.03 12.14 2.58
N ASN A 238 -2.94 12.90 2.50
CA ASN A 238 -2.98 14.35 2.68
C ASN A 238 -3.70 15.04 1.52
N MET A 239 -3.55 14.55 0.29
CA MET A 239 -4.21 15.11 -0.89
C MET A 239 -5.68 14.70 -1.00
N PHE A 240 -5.96 13.40 -1.07
CA PHE A 240 -7.25 12.83 -1.47
C PHE A 240 -8.06 12.24 -0.32
N GLY A 241 -7.43 12.03 0.84
CA GLY A 241 -8.04 11.39 1.99
C GLY A 241 -8.28 9.90 1.81
N ILE A 242 -8.32 9.17 2.92
CA ILE A 242 -8.57 7.72 2.95
C ILE A 242 -9.91 7.47 3.62
N THR A 243 -10.79 6.72 2.95
CA THR A 243 -12.08 6.32 3.52
C THR A 243 -11.90 5.02 4.33
N LEU A 244 -12.29 5.06 5.60
CA LEU A 244 -12.32 3.91 6.49
C LEU A 244 -13.77 3.49 6.73
N LYS A 245 -14.08 2.20 6.53
CA LYS A 245 -15.36 1.61 6.90
C LYS A 245 -15.23 0.90 8.24
N ILE A 246 -16.05 1.31 9.22
CA ILE A 246 -16.14 0.61 10.50
C ILE A 246 -17.35 -0.32 10.44
N ILE A 247 -17.10 -1.63 10.48
CA ILE A 247 -18.14 -2.64 10.66
C ILE A 247 -18.15 -2.98 12.15
N ALA A 248 -19.14 -2.49 12.89
CA ALA A 248 -19.34 -2.90 14.27
C ALA A 248 -20.03 -4.28 14.28
N PRO A 249 -19.53 -5.27 15.04
CA PRO A 249 -20.27 -6.49 15.28
C PRO A 249 -21.52 -6.19 16.12
N ASP A 250 -22.64 -6.80 15.75
CA ASP A 250 -23.94 -6.65 16.38
C ASP A 250 -23.89 -7.18 17.84
N VAL A 251 -23.88 -6.28 18.82
CA VAL A 251 -23.95 -6.64 20.25
C VAL A 251 -25.41 -6.59 20.67
N ASP A 252 -26.21 -7.50 20.13
CA ASP A 252 -27.63 -7.58 20.50
C ASP A 252 -28.09 -9.05 20.47
N ASN A 253 -27.44 -9.91 21.27
CA ASN A 253 -27.90 -11.27 21.58
C ASN A 253 -27.20 -11.97 22.77
N THR A 254 -26.49 -11.25 23.65
CA THR A 254 -25.81 -11.86 24.82
C THR A 254 -26.45 -11.51 26.18
N ALA A 255 -27.50 -10.68 26.21
CA ALA A 255 -28.22 -10.35 27.44
C ALA A 255 -29.30 -11.39 27.83
N ASP A 256 -29.77 -12.21 26.89
CA ASP A 256 -30.92 -13.11 27.14
C ASP A 256 -30.56 -14.54 27.56
N ARG A 257 -29.27 -14.85 27.78
CA ARG A 257 -28.84 -16.21 28.18
C ARG A 257 -28.59 -16.41 29.69
N PHE A 258 -28.81 -15.40 30.53
CA PHE A 258 -28.61 -15.52 31.99
C PHE A 258 -29.89 -15.50 32.84
N ASN A 259 -31.08 -15.38 32.24
CA ASN A 259 -32.35 -15.29 32.98
C ASN A 259 -33.29 -16.49 32.78
N ASN A 260 -32.76 -17.71 32.71
CA ASN A 260 -33.62 -18.89 32.74
C ASN A 260 -32.93 -20.09 33.42
N HIS A 261 -32.68 -19.96 34.72
CA HIS A 261 -32.67 -21.11 35.62
C HIS A 261 -33.10 -20.68 37.02
N SER A 262 -34.41 -20.61 37.23
CA SER A 262 -35.02 -20.48 38.55
C SER A 262 -36.38 -21.17 38.52
N ASP A 263 -36.34 -22.47 38.82
CA ASP A 263 -37.41 -23.37 39.27
C ASP A 263 -36.66 -24.62 39.77
N ASN A 264 -36.85 -25.24 40.91
CA ASN A 264 -37.54 -25.04 42.18
C ASN A 264 -36.75 -25.90 43.19
N ASP A 265 -36.84 -25.60 44.49
CA ASP A 265 -37.23 -26.58 45.52
C ASP A 265 -36.87 -26.08 46.93
N ASP A 266 -37.94 -25.92 47.70
CA ASP A 266 -38.13 -26.31 49.09
C ASP A 266 -37.27 -25.72 50.23
N SER A 267 -38.00 -24.92 51.01
CA SER A 267 -37.86 -24.63 52.43
C SER A 267 -37.54 -25.83 53.32
N ASN A 268 -36.56 -25.68 54.23
CA ASN A 268 -36.76 -25.67 55.69
C ASN A 268 -35.43 -25.51 56.46
N ASP A 269 -35.42 -24.50 57.32
CA ASP A 269 -34.81 -24.37 58.66
C ASP A 269 -33.85 -25.47 59.19
N ASP A 270 -32.62 -25.08 59.55
CA ASP A 270 -32.13 -24.94 60.94
C ASP A 270 -30.58 -25.06 61.06
N ASP A 271 -30.05 -24.26 61.98
CA ASP A 271 -28.83 -24.40 62.81
C ASP A 271 -27.39 -24.21 62.26
N ASP A 272 -26.79 -23.10 62.71
CA ASP A 272 -25.50 -22.93 63.40
C ASP A 272 -24.35 -23.93 63.14
N ASN A 273 -23.24 -23.47 62.54
CA ASN A 273 -21.93 -23.35 63.21
C ASN A 273 -20.77 -22.92 62.28
N ASP A 274 -20.06 -21.90 62.75
CA ASP A 274 -18.61 -21.70 62.87
C ASP A 274 -17.58 -22.46 61.99
N SER A 275 -16.54 -21.68 61.63
CA SER A 275 -15.12 -22.02 61.40
C SER A 275 -14.61 -22.19 59.96
N ASP A 276 -13.77 -21.22 59.57
CA ASP A 276 -12.41 -21.35 59.00
C ASP A 276 -12.08 -22.57 58.12
N ASP A 277 -11.77 -22.35 56.84
CA ASP A 277 -10.38 -22.44 56.31
C ASP A 277 -10.29 -22.37 54.76
N ASN A 278 -9.34 -21.56 54.30
CA ASN A 278 -8.42 -21.76 53.16
C ASN A 278 -8.93 -22.35 51.83
N ASN A 279 -9.01 -21.49 50.80
CA ASN A 279 -8.37 -21.74 49.49
C ASN A 279 -8.38 -20.47 48.60
N ASP A 280 -7.29 -19.70 48.62
CA ASP A 280 -7.03 -18.65 47.63
C ASP A 280 -6.27 -19.28 46.44
N SER A 281 -7.02 -19.63 45.39
CA SER A 281 -6.46 -20.03 44.09
C SER A 281 -6.69 -18.85 43.16
N THR A 282 -5.67 -18.03 42.95
CA THR A 282 -5.71 -16.93 41.98
C THR A 282 -5.64 -17.52 40.57
N ASP A 283 -6.80 -17.71 39.93
CA ASP A 283 -6.92 -17.93 38.49
C ASP A 283 -6.60 -16.63 37.74
N GLU A 284 -5.49 -16.63 36.99
CA GLU A 284 -5.16 -15.60 36.01
C GLU A 284 -6.20 -15.59 34.87
N PRO A 285 -6.73 -14.42 34.45
CA PRO A 285 -7.57 -14.37 33.27
C PRO A 285 -6.69 -14.47 32.00
N VAL A 286 -6.82 -15.61 31.32
CA VAL A 286 -6.31 -15.87 29.97
C VAL A 286 -6.71 -14.73 29.02
N GLU A 287 -5.70 -13.97 28.57
CA GLU A 287 -5.81 -12.92 27.55
C GLU A 287 -6.26 -13.54 26.22
N LYS A 288 -7.57 -13.62 26.00
CA LYS A 288 -8.16 -13.97 24.70
C LYS A 288 -7.93 -12.84 23.70
N ASP A 289 -6.88 -13.03 22.93
CA ASP A 289 -6.83 -12.88 21.48
C ASP A 289 -7.39 -11.56 20.89
N LYS A 290 -6.52 -10.54 20.82
CA LYS A 290 -6.72 -9.30 20.03
C LYS A 290 -6.42 -9.48 18.53
N SER A 291 -6.37 -10.71 18.00
CA SER A 291 -5.94 -11.00 16.63
C SER A 291 -6.94 -10.62 15.53
N ASP A 292 -8.24 -10.46 15.83
CA ASP A 292 -9.26 -10.44 14.76
C ASP A 292 -9.81 -9.05 14.36
N LYS A 293 -9.27 -7.95 14.91
CA LYS A 293 -9.68 -6.58 14.49
C LYS A 293 -9.05 -6.10 13.18
N GLY A 294 -8.09 -6.84 12.62
CA GLY A 294 -7.38 -6.47 11.39
C GLY A 294 -8.07 -6.90 10.08
N SER A 295 -9.09 -7.76 10.15
CA SER A 295 -9.65 -8.40 8.96
C SER A 295 -10.81 -7.62 8.30
N GLN A 296 -11.46 -6.71 9.04
CA GLN A 296 -12.76 -6.14 8.62
C GLN A 296 -12.71 -4.72 8.01
N ILE A 297 -11.54 -4.20 7.61
CA ILE A 297 -11.43 -2.82 7.08
C ILE A 297 -11.13 -2.78 5.58
N PHE A 298 -11.20 -3.93 4.90
CA PHE A 298 -10.96 -4.04 3.46
C PHE A 298 -12.04 -4.83 2.73
N ASN A 299 -13.31 -4.62 3.10
CA ASN A 299 -14.39 -4.73 2.12
C ASN A 299 -14.65 -3.30 1.61
N ALA A 300 -13.70 -2.80 0.80
CA ALA A 300 -13.84 -1.56 0.06
C ALA A 300 -14.36 -1.87 -1.33
#